data_AF-A0A929E285-F1
#
_entry.id   AF-A0A929E285-F1
#
_cell.length_a   1.000
_cell.length_b   1.000
_cell.length_c   1.000
_cell.angle_alpha   90.00
_cell.angle_beta   90.00
_cell.angle_gamma   90.00
#
_symmetry.space_group_name_H-M   'P 1'
#
loop_
_entity.id
_entity.type
_entity.pdbx_description
1 polymer ?
#
loop_
_entity_poly.entity_id
_entity_poly.type
_entity_poly.pdbx_seq_one_letter_code
_entity_poly.pdbx_strand_id
1 'polypeptide(L)'
;MPIDITGITNENEFYTHHYLSVILEKDLKGVFKEWKRKEDEAGIPQPYMGIRGLRKEFFAMRSRLERERKTEDRLALQRDFLAQLLFSLGYEYHYKLVELD
;
A
#
# COMPACT_ATOMS: atom_id res chain seq x y z
N MET A 1 -8.31 -1.88 20.05
CA MET A 1 -8.80 -2.97 19.17
C MET A 1 -7.62 -3.88 19.00
N PRO A 2 -7.73 -5.20 19.27
CA PRO A 2 -6.58 -6.09 19.11
C PRO A 2 -6.08 -5.98 17.67
N ILE A 3 -4.79 -5.75 17.52
CA ILE A 3 -4.15 -5.69 16.20
C ILE A 3 -4.16 -7.11 15.61
N ASP A 4 -4.68 -7.22 14.40
CA ASP A 4 -4.56 -8.44 13.61
C ASP A 4 -3.14 -8.51 13.05
N ILE A 5 -2.36 -9.46 13.56
CA ILE A 5 -0.98 -9.71 13.13
C ILE A 5 -0.88 -10.83 12.10
N THR A 6 -1.99 -11.20 11.43
CA THR A 6 -1.98 -12.18 10.34
C THR A 6 -0.94 -11.80 9.29
N GLY A 7 0.01 -12.70 9.03
CA GLY A 7 1.14 -12.48 8.11
C GLY A 7 2.42 -11.96 8.77
N ILE A 8 2.42 -11.66 10.07
CA ILE A 8 3.64 -11.40 10.86
C ILE A 8 4.08 -12.72 11.50
N THR A 9 5.26 -13.21 11.14
CA THR A 9 5.87 -14.39 11.77
C THR A 9 6.82 -13.96 12.88
N ASN A 10 6.78 -14.71 13.98
CA ASN A 10 7.70 -14.53 15.11
C ASN A 10 8.81 -15.57 15.01
N GLU A 11 9.87 -15.22 14.30
CA GLU A 11 11.00 -16.11 14.08
C GLU A 11 11.65 -16.50 15.43
N ASN A 12 11.75 -17.81 15.67
CA ASN A 12 12.27 -18.42 16.91
C ASN A 12 11.43 -18.18 18.18
N GLU A 13 10.20 -17.68 18.06
CA GLU A 13 9.24 -17.53 19.17
C GLU A 13 9.74 -16.74 20.39
N PHE A 14 10.70 -15.81 20.20
CA PHE A 14 11.29 -15.03 21.29
C PHE A 14 10.26 -14.23 22.11
N TYR A 15 9.14 -13.87 21.47
CA TYR A 15 8.04 -13.14 22.11
C TYR A 15 6.77 -13.99 22.20
N THR A 16 5.98 -13.81 23.26
CA THR A 16 4.62 -14.39 23.26
C THR A 16 3.74 -13.59 22.30
N HIS A 17 2.72 -14.25 21.73
CA HIS A 17 1.72 -13.59 20.88
C HIS A 17 1.08 -12.38 21.58
N HIS A 18 0.75 -12.53 22.86
CA HIS A 18 0.19 -11.44 23.67
C HIS A 18 1.15 -10.25 23.78
N TYR A 19 2.45 -10.50 23.99
CA TYR A 19 3.46 -9.45 24.11
C TYR A 19 3.63 -8.65 22.81
N LEU A 20 3.70 -9.34 21.66
CA LEU A 20 3.77 -8.71 20.35
C LEU A 20 2.56 -7.80 20.09
N SER A 21 1.36 -8.31 20.35
CA SER A 21 0.13 -7.54 20.17
C SER A 21 0.09 -6.28 21.04
N VAL A 22 0.52 -6.38 22.30
CA VAL A 22 0.54 -5.22 23.23
C VAL A 22 1.56 -4.17 22.80
N ILE A 23 2.77 -4.57 22.41
CA ILE A 23 3.79 -3.62 21.93
C ILE A 23 3.33 -2.92 20.65
N LEU A 24 2.87 -3.70 19.66
CA LEU A 24 2.41 -3.13 18.39
C LEU A 24 1.21 -2.20 18.61
N GLU A 25 0.26 -2.54 19.48
CA GLU A 25 -0.87 -1.66 19.78
C GLU A 25 -0.40 -0.36 20.43
N LYS A 26 0.56 -0.42 21.35
CA LYS A 26 1.12 0.77 21.99
C LYS A 26 1.85 1.67 20.98
N ASP A 27 2.70 1.10 20.13
CA ASP A 27 3.56 1.85 19.21
C ASP A 27 2.77 2.42 18.03
N LEU A 28 1.78 1.69 17.52
CA LEU A 28 0.98 2.11 16.36
C LEU A 28 -0.18 3.04 16.74
N LYS A 29 -0.54 3.14 18.03
CA LYS A 29 -1.62 4.03 18.50
C LYS A 29 -1.44 5.49 18.05
N GLY A 30 -0.20 5.99 18.09
CA GLY A 30 0.12 7.34 17.64
C GLY A 30 -0.12 7.52 16.14
N VAL A 31 0.28 6.52 15.36
CA VAL A 31 0.12 6.51 13.89
C VAL A 31 -1.36 6.51 13.51
N PHE A 32 -2.17 5.63 14.10
CA PHE A 32 -3.61 5.58 13.82
C PHE A 32 -4.33 6.87 14.22
N LYS A 33 -3.92 7.49 15.34
CA LYS A 33 -4.47 8.79 15.76
C LYS A 33 -4.17 9.88 14.74
N GLU A 34 -2.96 9.91 14.21
CA GLU A 34 -2.55 10.89 13.21
C GLU A 34 -3.27 10.69 11.88
N TRP A 35 -3.47 9.44 11.44
CA TRP A 35 -4.28 9.16 10.25
C TRP A 35 -5.72 9.64 10.41
N LYS A 36 -6.35 9.35 11.57
CA LYS A 36 -7.69 9.83 11.85
C LYS A 36 -7.77 11.36 11.88
N ARG A 37 -6.77 12.02 12.47
CA ARG A 37 -6.68 13.50 12.47
C ARG A 37 -6.63 14.06 11.05
N LYS A 38 -5.80 13.48 10.17
CA LYS A 38 -5.68 13.92 8.76
C LYS A 38 -6.96 13.68 7.97
N GLU A 39 -7.68 12.59 8.26
CA GLU A 39 -8.98 12.32 7.68
C GLU A 39 -10.03 13.34 8.12
N ASP A 40 -10.12 13.61 9.42
CA ASP A 40 -11.10 14.53 10.01
C ASP A 40 -10.83 16.01 9.62
N GLU A 41 -9.57 16.45 9.60
CA GLU A 41 -9.21 17.86 9.39
C GLU A 41 -8.94 18.23 7.93
N ALA A 42 -8.32 17.34 7.15
CA ALA A 42 -7.88 17.62 5.80
C ALA A 42 -8.62 16.79 4.73
N GLY A 43 -9.54 15.91 5.14
CA GLY A 43 -10.25 15.01 4.23
C GLY A 43 -9.32 13.99 3.54
N ILE A 44 -8.12 13.78 4.08
CA ILE A 44 -7.13 12.85 3.51
C ILE A 44 -7.51 11.44 3.98
N PRO A 45 -7.91 10.53 3.08
CA PRO A 45 -8.32 9.18 3.47
C PRO A 45 -7.16 8.41 4.09
N GLN A 46 -7.47 7.49 5.01
CA GLN A 46 -6.46 6.65 5.63
C GLN A 46 -5.77 5.74 4.59
N PRO A 47 -4.47 5.42 4.73
CA PRO A 47 -3.71 4.71 3.69
C PRO A 47 -4.34 3.39 3.24
N TYR A 48 -4.90 2.60 4.18
CA TYR A 48 -5.56 1.34 3.85
C TYR A 48 -6.84 1.51 3.02
N MET A 49 -7.51 2.67 3.12
CA MET A 49 -8.66 2.99 2.28
C MET A 49 -8.23 3.29 0.85
N GLY A 50 -7.10 3.98 0.67
CA GLY A 50 -6.49 4.21 -0.64
C GLY A 50 -6.18 2.90 -1.35
N ILE A 51 -5.42 2.00 -0.69
CA ILE A 51 -5.08 0.69 -1.25
C ILE A 51 -6.33 -0.15 -1.55
N ARG A 52 -7.31 -0.15 -0.65
CA ARG A 52 -8.58 -0.88 -0.88
C ARG A 52 -9.34 -0.34 -2.08
N GLY A 53 -9.29 0.97 -2.30
CA GLY A 53 -9.86 1.64 -3.48
C GLY A 53 -9.31 1.09 -4.78
N LEU A 54 -7.98 0.90 -4.85
CA LEU A 54 -7.24 0.47 -6.06
C LEU A 54 -7.56 -0.94 -6.55
N ARG A 55 -8.38 -1.73 -5.85
CA ARG A 55 -8.75 -3.09 -6.27
C ARG A 55 -9.35 -3.08 -7.67
N LYS A 56 -10.29 -2.17 -7.95
CA LYS A 56 -11.01 -2.12 -9.23
C LYS A 56 -10.07 -1.72 -10.36
N GLU A 57 -9.24 -0.72 -10.11
CA GLU A 57 -8.23 -0.17 -11.02
C GLU A 57 -7.17 -1.22 -11.34
N PHE A 58 -6.75 -2.01 -10.35
CA PHE A 58 -5.84 -3.13 -10.56
C PHE A 58 -6.41 -4.16 -11.54
N PHE A 59 -7.64 -4.64 -11.32
CA PHE A 59 -8.25 -5.63 -12.22
C PHE A 59 -8.56 -5.04 -13.61
N ALA A 60 -8.96 -3.77 -13.69
CA ALA A 60 -9.15 -3.09 -14.95
C ALA A 60 -7.83 -2.97 -15.73
N MET A 61 -6.74 -2.56 -15.07
CA MET A 61 -5.40 -2.49 -15.65
C MET A 61 -4.93 -3.86 -16.12
N ARG A 62 -5.10 -4.91 -15.29
CA ARG A 62 -4.76 -6.30 -15.64
C ARG A 62 -5.48 -6.77 -16.89
N SER A 63 -6.78 -6.52 -16.99
CA SER A 63 -7.58 -6.89 -18.17
C SER A 63 -7.14 -6.16 -19.44
N ARG A 64 -6.76 -4.87 -19.33
CA ARG A 64 -6.20 -4.11 -20.47
C ARG A 64 -4.83 -4.66 -20.87
N LEU A 65 -3.96 -4.97 -19.91
CA LEU A 65 -2.66 -5.57 -20.18
C LEU A 65 -2.76 -6.92 -20.89
N GLU A 66 -3.76 -7.74 -20.61
CA GLU A 66 -3.92 -9.02 -21.32
C GLU A 66 -4.22 -8.86 -22.82
N ARG A 67 -4.86 -7.74 -23.19
CA ARG A 67 -5.25 -7.45 -24.58
C ARG A 67 -4.19 -6.65 -25.33
N GLU A 68 -3.35 -5.92 -24.62
CA GLU A 68 -2.34 -5.04 -25.21
C GLU A 68 -1.08 -5.82 -25.62
N ARG A 69 -0.66 -5.66 -26.87
CA ARG A 69 0.49 -6.34 -27.46
C ARG A 69 1.71 -5.44 -27.59
N LYS A 70 1.51 -4.13 -27.64
CA LYS A 70 2.61 -3.16 -27.77
C LYS A 70 3.30 -2.96 -26.43
N THR A 71 4.60 -3.19 -26.40
CA THR A 71 5.42 -3.07 -25.17
C THR A 71 5.33 -1.68 -24.54
N GLU A 72 5.33 -0.63 -25.35
CA GLU A 72 5.22 0.76 -24.89
C GLU A 72 3.90 1.03 -24.18
N ASP A 73 2.78 0.63 -24.78
CA ASP A 73 1.44 0.80 -24.22
C ASP A 73 1.24 -0.05 -22.95
N ARG A 74 1.85 -1.25 -22.90
CA ARG A 74 1.87 -2.09 -21.69
C ARG A 74 2.60 -1.40 -20.55
N LEU A 75 3.76 -0.80 -20.83
CA LEU A 75 4.53 -0.06 -19.82
C LEU A 75 3.75 1.15 -19.33
N ALA A 76 3.13 1.93 -20.23
CA ALA A 76 2.30 3.07 -19.85
C ALA A 76 1.18 2.67 -18.88
N LEU A 77 0.42 1.61 -19.21
CA LEU A 77 -0.65 1.09 -18.35
C LEU A 77 -0.17 0.67 -16.96
N GLN A 78 1.02 0.06 -16.86
CA GLN A 78 1.61 -0.32 -15.58
C GLN A 78 2.05 0.90 -14.78
N ARG A 79 2.68 1.88 -15.44
CA ARG A 79 3.15 3.12 -14.82
C ARG A 79 2.00 3.93 -14.24
N ASP A 80 0.89 4.05 -14.97
CA ASP A 80 -0.32 4.75 -14.49
C ASP A 80 -0.86 4.12 -13.20
N PHE A 81 -0.91 2.79 -13.14
CA PHE A 81 -1.34 2.09 -11.93
C PHE A 81 -0.33 2.24 -10.79
N LEU A 82 0.97 2.11 -11.06
CA LEU A 82 2.02 2.27 -10.06
C LEU A 82 2.02 3.67 -9.46
N ALA A 83 1.74 4.70 -10.25
CA ALA A 83 1.60 6.06 -9.76
C ALA A 83 0.48 6.18 -8.72
N GLN A 84 -0.68 5.59 -8.99
CA GLN A 84 -1.82 5.57 -8.07
C GLN A 84 -1.52 4.77 -6.79
N LEU A 85 -0.83 3.63 -6.94
CA LEU A 85 -0.40 2.78 -5.82
C LEU A 85 0.57 3.52 -4.89
N LEU A 86 1.62 4.11 -5.45
CA LEU A 86 2.62 4.83 -4.68
C LEU A 86 2.03 6.06 -4.00
N PHE A 87 1.17 6.80 -4.70
CA PHE A 87 0.45 7.92 -4.11
C PHE A 87 -0.38 7.48 -2.90
N SER A 88 -1.07 6.33 -2.99
CA SER A 88 -1.85 5.77 -1.88
C SER A 88 -1.00 5.31 -0.69
N LEU A 89 0.28 4.97 -0.95
CA LEU A 89 1.28 4.63 0.06
C LEU A 89 2.01 5.88 0.62
N GLY A 90 1.72 7.08 0.11
CA GLY A 90 2.37 8.32 0.51
C GLY A 90 3.72 8.58 -0.16
N TYR A 91 4.00 7.92 -1.29
CA TYR A 91 5.19 8.12 -2.09
C TYR A 91 4.89 8.87 -3.39
N GLU A 92 5.84 9.68 -3.83
CA GLU A 92 5.81 10.27 -5.17
C GLU A 92 6.29 9.26 -6.21
N TYR A 93 5.63 9.26 -7.37
CA TYR A 93 6.02 8.44 -8.49
C TYR A 93 7.01 9.17 -9.40
N HIS A 94 8.19 8.59 -9.55
CA HIS A 94 9.22 9.03 -10.50
C HIS A 94 9.70 7.84 -11.30
N TYR A 95 9.77 7.97 -12.63
CA TYR A 95 10.39 6.95 -13.48
C TYR A 95 11.61 7.52 -14.17
N LYS A 96 12.63 6.67 -14.33
CA LYS A 96 13.84 6.98 -15.08
C LYS A 96 14.07 5.88 -16.11
N LEU A 97 14.33 6.26 -17.35
CA LEU A 97 14.83 5.33 -18.36
C LEU A 97 16.31 5.10 -18.09
N VAL A 98 16.68 3.84 -17.94
CA VAL A 98 18.06 3.40 -17.75
C VAL A 98 18.36 2.45 -18.90
N GLU A 99 19.37 2.79 -19.71
CA GLU A 99 19.90 1.88 -20.71
C GLU A 99 20.66 0.77 -19.97
N LEU A 100 20.36 -0.48 -20.31
CA LEU A 100 21.06 -1.64 -19.79
C LEU A 100 22.24 -1.91 -20.74
N ASP A 101 23.46 -1.65 -20.27
CA ASP A 101 24.71 -2.04 -20.95
C ASP A 101 24.88 -3.57 -20.99
#